data_AF-A0A1S3XTB1-F1
#
_entry.id   AF-A0A1S3XTB1-F1
#
_cell.length_a   1.000
_cell.length_b   1.000
_cell.length_c   1.000
_cell.angle_alpha   90.00
_cell.angle_beta   90.00
_cell.angle_gamma   90.00
#
_symmetry.space_group_name_H-M   'P 1'
#
loop_
_entity.id
_entity.type
_entity.pdbx_description
1 polymer ?
#
loop_
_entity_poly.entity_id
_entity_poly.type
_entity_poly.pdbx_seq_one_letter_code
_entity_poly.pdbx_strand_id
1 'polypeptide(L)'
;IPIPTDNVYAINDALSVEGASDNYETCLRYLVKTKIVDISDATGFQKFDVMLLGMGPDGHVASLFSGHPLVHEKEKWVTFIRESPKPPPERITFTFPLINSSANIALVVAGAGKADVVHKSLGDSESHVQLVIYFPC
;
A
#
# COMPACT_ATOMS: atom_id res chain seq x y z
N ILE A 1 -21.49 15.93 8.13
CA ILE A 1 -22.20 14.63 8.07
C ILE A 1 -21.28 13.59 8.71
N PRO A 2 -21.71 12.81 9.71
CA PRO A 2 -20.88 11.77 10.33
C PRO A 2 -20.70 10.58 9.38
N ILE A 3 -19.54 9.92 9.44
CA ILE A 3 -19.26 8.68 8.70
C ILE A 3 -19.90 7.52 9.48
N PRO A 4 -20.76 6.69 8.86
CA PRO A 4 -21.26 5.47 9.49
C PRO A 4 -20.11 4.55 9.89
N THR A 5 -20.16 3.97 11.09
CA THR A 5 -19.09 3.09 11.59
C THR A 5 -18.86 1.88 10.69
N ASP A 6 -19.92 1.38 10.06
CA ASP A 6 -19.87 0.23 9.14
C ASP A 6 -19.16 0.53 7.81
N ASN A 7 -18.78 1.80 7.59
CA ASN A 7 -17.97 2.25 6.45
C ASN A 7 -16.49 2.43 6.81
N VAL A 8 -16.08 2.08 8.05
CA VAL A 8 -14.69 2.17 8.52
C VAL A 8 -14.16 0.77 8.79
N TYR A 9 -13.29 0.29 7.90
CA TYR A 9 -12.68 -1.03 7.99
C TYR A 9 -11.27 -0.90 8.55
N ALA A 10 -11.10 -1.15 9.85
CA ALA A 10 -9.80 -1.13 10.51
C ALA A 10 -9.13 -2.51 10.46
N ILE A 11 -7.81 -2.52 10.50
CA ILE A 11 -7.01 -3.73 10.68
C ILE A 11 -7.28 -4.26 12.10
N ASN A 12 -7.46 -5.58 12.23
CA ASN A 12 -7.62 -6.22 13.52
C ASN A 12 -6.24 -6.47 14.17
N ASP A 13 -5.86 -5.60 15.10
CA ASP A 13 -4.57 -5.61 15.82
C ASP A 13 -4.53 -6.61 17.00
N ALA A 14 -5.63 -7.30 17.30
CA ALA A 14 -5.66 -8.39 18.27
C ALA A 14 -5.17 -9.73 17.68
N LEU A 15 -4.92 -9.80 16.37
CA LEU A 15 -4.43 -10.99 15.67
C LEU A 15 -2.90 -10.93 15.47
N SER A 16 -2.28 -12.08 15.17
CA SER A 16 -0.91 -12.07 14.64
C SER A 16 -0.87 -11.32 13.31
N VAL A 17 0.30 -10.84 12.89
CA VAL A 17 0.42 -10.08 11.65
C VAL A 17 -0.05 -10.87 10.41
N GLU A 18 0.11 -12.20 10.41
CA GLU A 18 -0.45 -13.11 9.40
C GLU A 18 -1.96 -13.12 9.45
N GLY A 19 -2.52 -13.38 10.65
CA GLY A 19 -3.97 -13.45 10.83
C GLY A 19 -4.65 -12.13 10.51
N ALA A 20 -4.03 -11.00 10.88
CA ALA A 20 -4.48 -9.66 10.53
C ALA A 20 -4.45 -9.44 9.00
N SER A 21 -3.38 -9.88 8.32
CA SER A 21 -3.28 -9.78 6.86
C SER A 21 -4.34 -10.59 6.12
N ASP A 22 -4.55 -11.84 6.51
CA ASP A 22 -5.55 -12.72 5.90
C ASP A 22 -6.98 -12.25 6.22
N ASN A 23 -7.22 -11.78 7.45
CA ASN A 23 -8.50 -11.21 7.87
C ASN A 23 -8.84 -9.96 7.05
N TYR A 24 -7.87 -9.07 6.87
CA TYR A 24 -8.08 -7.81 6.15
C TYR A 24 -8.25 -8.06 4.64
N GLU A 25 -7.47 -8.94 4.03
CA GLU A 25 -7.70 -9.33 2.63
C GLU A 25 -9.09 -9.96 2.46
N THR A 26 -9.52 -10.84 3.36
CA THR A 26 -10.87 -11.43 3.33
C THR A 26 -11.96 -10.36 3.40
N CYS A 27 -11.79 -9.34 4.24
CA CYS A 27 -12.69 -8.20 4.33
C CYS A 27 -12.78 -7.47 2.98
N LEU A 28 -11.66 -7.10 2.36
CA LEU A 28 -11.64 -6.41 1.07
C LEU A 28 -12.29 -7.23 -0.05
N ARG A 29 -12.03 -8.54 -0.10
CA ARG A 29 -12.68 -9.46 -1.06
C ARG A 29 -14.19 -9.50 -0.87
N TYR A 30 -14.67 -9.47 0.38
CA TYR A 30 -16.09 -9.41 0.69
C TYR A 30 -16.72 -8.10 0.22
N LEU A 31 -16.03 -6.97 0.41
CA LEU A 31 -16.50 -5.66 -0.07
C LEU A 31 -16.63 -5.62 -1.60
N VAL A 32 -15.67 -6.21 -2.33
CA VAL A 32 -15.75 -6.37 -3.79
C VAL A 32 -16.92 -7.27 -4.18
N LYS A 33 -17.06 -8.42 -3.53
CA LYS A 33 -18.15 -9.38 -3.79
C LYS A 33 -19.54 -8.77 -3.57
N THR A 34 -19.67 -7.92 -2.57
CA THR A 34 -20.92 -7.21 -2.23
C THR A 34 -21.10 -5.90 -2.99
N LYS A 35 -20.18 -5.55 -3.89
CA LYS A 35 -20.21 -4.34 -4.72
C LYS A 35 -20.21 -3.04 -3.90
N ILE A 36 -19.61 -3.07 -2.71
CA ILE A 36 -19.36 -1.87 -1.91
C ILE A 36 -18.15 -1.11 -2.46
N VAL A 37 -17.15 -1.84 -2.97
CA VAL A 37 -15.96 -1.30 -3.63
C VAL A 37 -15.76 -2.01 -4.96
N ASP A 38 -15.18 -1.31 -5.93
CA ASP A 38 -14.98 -1.83 -7.27
C ASP A 38 -13.70 -2.67 -7.41
N ILE A 39 -13.62 -3.40 -8.51
CA ILE A 39 -12.41 -4.08 -8.98
C ILE A 39 -11.84 -3.29 -10.17
N SER A 40 -10.52 -3.27 -10.30
CA SER A 40 -9.87 -2.74 -11.49
C SER A 40 -9.92 -3.78 -12.60
N ASP A 41 -10.57 -3.47 -13.72
CA ASP A 41 -10.60 -4.34 -14.90
C ASP A 41 -9.20 -4.61 -15.46
N ALA A 42 -8.26 -3.68 -15.26
CA ALA A 42 -6.90 -3.78 -15.77
C ALA A 42 -6.03 -4.76 -14.96
N THR A 43 -6.27 -4.89 -13.66
CA THR A 43 -5.39 -5.67 -12.76
C THR A 43 -6.10 -6.83 -12.07
N GLY A 44 -7.42 -6.82 -11.93
CA GLY A 44 -8.18 -7.77 -11.13
C GLY A 44 -8.02 -7.57 -9.61
N PHE A 45 -7.44 -6.45 -9.18
CA PHE A 45 -7.32 -6.05 -7.76
C PHE A 45 -8.44 -5.09 -7.39
N GLN A 46 -8.75 -4.97 -6.10
CA GLN A 46 -9.67 -3.93 -5.62
C GLN A 46 -9.20 -2.55 -6.10
N LYS A 47 -10.14 -1.73 -6.59
CA LYS A 47 -9.88 -0.36 -7.02
C LYS A 47 -10.38 0.61 -5.96
N PHE A 48 -9.46 1.26 -5.26
CA PHE A 48 -9.78 2.43 -4.42
C PHE A 48 -9.88 3.68 -5.28
N ASP A 49 -10.77 4.62 -4.94
CA ASP A 49 -10.81 5.92 -5.62
C ASP A 49 -9.55 6.75 -5.34
N VAL A 50 -9.11 6.76 -4.09
CA VAL A 50 -7.92 7.48 -3.63
C VAL A 50 -7.16 6.63 -2.61
N MET A 51 -5.87 6.44 -2.82
CA MET A 51 -4.95 5.89 -1.82
C MET A 51 -3.99 6.98 -1.35
N LEU A 52 -4.03 7.27 -0.05
CA LEU A 52 -3.10 8.20 0.60
C LEU A 52 -1.86 7.45 1.07
N LEU A 53 -0.68 7.87 0.61
CA LEU A 53 0.59 7.27 0.98
C LEU A 53 1.55 8.32 1.54
N GLY A 54 2.35 7.91 2.52
CA GLY A 54 3.55 8.64 2.92
C GLY A 54 4.80 8.01 2.29
N MET A 55 5.95 8.67 2.44
CA MET A 55 7.24 8.16 2.00
C MET A 55 8.28 8.21 3.12
N GLY A 56 8.98 7.09 3.35
CA GLY A 56 10.15 6.99 4.22
C GLY A 56 11.36 7.77 3.70
N PRO A 57 12.34 8.15 4.56
CA PRO A 57 13.58 8.80 4.10
C PRO A 57 14.47 7.89 3.22
N ASP A 58 14.13 6.61 3.17
CA ASP A 58 14.67 5.51 2.36
C ASP A 58 13.80 5.20 1.13
N GLY A 59 12.75 6.00 0.88
CA GLY A 59 11.87 5.85 -0.28
C GLY A 59 10.76 4.80 -0.12
N HIS A 60 10.69 4.07 1.00
CA HIS A 60 9.62 3.10 1.22
C HIS A 60 8.25 3.78 1.26
N VAL A 61 7.24 3.06 0.80
CA VAL A 61 5.82 3.42 0.86
C VAL A 61 5.06 2.26 1.48
N ALA A 62 3.99 2.55 2.22
CA ALA A 62 3.34 1.56 3.09
C ALA A 62 4.40 0.84 3.97
N SER A 63 4.45 -0.50 3.96
CA SER A 63 5.56 -1.26 4.57
C SER A 63 6.42 -1.98 3.52
N LEU A 64 6.55 -1.41 2.32
CA LEU A 64 7.32 -1.95 1.20
C LEU A 64 8.70 -1.29 1.14
N PHE A 65 9.69 -1.94 1.76
CA PHE A 65 11.06 -1.43 1.88
C PHE A 65 11.93 -1.85 0.70
N SER A 66 12.74 -0.92 0.19
CA SER A 66 13.74 -1.23 -0.85
C SER A 66 14.68 -2.37 -0.41
N GLY A 67 14.92 -3.33 -1.29
CA GLY A 67 15.71 -4.53 -1.01
C GLY A 67 14.99 -5.63 -0.21
N HIS A 68 13.77 -5.38 0.30
CA HIS A 68 12.97 -6.43 0.95
C HIS A 68 12.15 -7.21 -0.08
N PRO A 69 12.08 -8.56 -0.05
CA PRO A 69 11.41 -9.37 -1.07
C PRO A 69 9.93 -9.02 -1.33
N LEU A 70 9.24 -8.44 -0.35
CA LEU A 70 7.83 -8.02 -0.46
C LEU A 70 7.57 -7.00 -1.56
N VAL A 71 8.58 -6.25 -2.01
CA VAL A 71 8.43 -5.36 -3.19
C VAL A 71 8.14 -6.15 -4.47
N HIS A 72 8.33 -7.47 -4.47
CA HIS A 72 8.07 -8.37 -5.59
C HIS A 72 6.82 -9.23 -5.41
N GLU A 73 6.02 -9.02 -4.35
CA GLU A 73 4.73 -9.70 -4.18
C GLU A 73 3.74 -9.22 -5.26
N LYS A 74 3.17 -10.18 -5.98
CA LYS A 74 2.34 -9.93 -7.17
C LYS A 74 0.93 -10.51 -7.09
N GLU A 75 0.68 -11.41 -6.15
CA GLU A 75 -0.56 -12.20 -6.09
C GLU A 75 -1.48 -11.72 -4.98
N LYS A 76 -0.93 -11.49 -3.78
CA LYS A 76 -1.71 -11.07 -2.62
C LYS A 76 -2.17 -9.61 -2.72
N TRP A 77 -3.34 -9.31 -2.17
CA TRP A 77 -3.83 -7.94 -2.01
C TRP A 77 -3.19 -7.29 -0.78
N VAL A 78 -3.14 -8.08 0.30
CA VAL A 78 -2.60 -7.67 1.59
C VAL A 78 -1.57 -8.70 2.03
N THR A 79 -0.48 -8.23 2.59
CA THR A 79 0.58 -9.09 3.12
C THR A 79 1.15 -8.49 4.40
N PHE A 80 2.17 -9.13 4.94
CA PHE A 80 2.80 -8.73 6.19
C PHE A 80 4.32 -8.81 6.11
N ILE A 81 4.97 -8.04 6.98
CA ILE A 81 6.41 -8.10 7.26
C ILE A 81 6.58 -8.32 8.76
N ARG A 82 7.48 -9.23 9.15
CA ARG A 82 7.84 -9.46 10.57
C ARG A 82 9.08 -8.71 11.02
N GLU A 83 10.03 -8.53 10.11
CA GLU A 83 11.35 -7.96 10.39
C GLU A 83 11.53 -6.63 9.64
N SER A 84 10.61 -5.69 9.86
CA SER A 84 10.74 -4.36 9.26
C SER A 84 12.07 -3.73 9.70
N PRO A 85 12.85 -3.12 8.78
CA PRO A 85 14.07 -2.39 9.13
C PRO A 85 13.85 -1.20 10.07
N LYS A 86 12.58 -0.86 10.36
CA LYS A 86 12.18 0.26 11.21
C LYS A 86 11.11 -0.17 12.21
N PRO A 87 11.18 0.24 13.48
CA PRO A 87 10.18 -0.12 14.47
C PRO A 87 8.80 0.49 14.15
N PRO A 88 7.68 -0.20 14.49
CA PRO A 88 7.64 -1.59 14.96
C PRO A 88 8.01 -2.59 13.84
N PRO A 89 8.59 -3.76 14.19
CA PRO A 89 9.10 -4.72 13.21
C PRO A 89 7.98 -5.42 12.45
N GLU A 90 6.88 -5.75 13.13
CA GLU A 90 5.70 -6.37 12.53
C GLU A 90 4.76 -5.33 11.94
N ARG A 91 4.39 -5.50 10.67
CA ARG A 91 3.44 -4.62 9.98
C ARG A 91 2.63 -5.40 8.96
N ILE A 92 1.38 -4.99 8.79
CA ILE A 92 0.55 -5.32 7.63
C ILE A 92 0.77 -4.27 6.54
N THR A 93 0.61 -4.65 5.28
CA THR A 93 0.76 -3.73 4.15
C THR A 93 -0.05 -4.17 2.94
N PHE A 94 -0.49 -3.19 2.16
CA PHE A 94 -0.88 -3.43 0.78
C PHE A 94 0.33 -3.71 -0.09
N THR A 95 0.12 -4.51 -1.13
CA THR A 95 1.13 -4.86 -2.14
C THR A 95 1.10 -3.85 -3.29
N PHE A 96 2.17 -3.78 -4.08
CA PHE A 96 2.21 -2.86 -5.22
C PHE A 96 1.08 -3.06 -6.23
N PRO A 97 0.66 -4.29 -6.60
CA PRO A 97 -0.49 -4.48 -7.48
C PRO A 97 -1.79 -3.86 -6.96
N LEU A 98 -2.07 -3.95 -5.65
CA LEU A 98 -3.26 -3.32 -5.04
C LEU A 98 -3.10 -1.80 -4.95
N ILE A 99 -1.90 -1.32 -4.61
CA ILE A 99 -1.63 0.12 -4.56
C ILE A 99 -1.89 0.72 -5.96
N ASN A 100 -1.31 0.12 -6.98
CA ASN A 100 -1.39 0.55 -8.39
C ASN A 100 -2.76 0.30 -9.04
N SER A 101 -3.67 -0.45 -8.41
CA SER A 101 -5.05 -0.59 -8.89
C SER A 101 -5.96 0.55 -8.44
N SER A 102 -5.49 1.44 -7.57
CA SER A 102 -6.22 2.64 -7.16
C SER A 102 -6.37 3.61 -8.35
N ALA A 103 -7.53 4.27 -8.45
CA ALA A 103 -7.76 5.29 -9.48
C ALA A 103 -6.83 6.49 -9.33
N ASN A 104 -6.57 6.89 -8.08
CA ASN A 104 -5.65 7.98 -7.75
C ASN A 104 -4.76 7.57 -6.57
N ILE A 105 -3.50 7.99 -6.63
CA ILE A 105 -2.54 7.82 -5.52
C ILE A 105 -2.00 9.19 -5.17
N ALA A 106 -2.23 9.62 -3.92
CA ALA A 106 -1.70 10.88 -3.41
C ALA A 106 -0.57 10.60 -2.43
N LEU A 107 0.65 10.93 -2.85
CA LEU A 107 1.84 10.82 -2.03
C LEU A 107 2.06 12.11 -1.24
N VAL A 108 1.82 12.06 0.08
CA VAL A 108 1.95 13.21 0.98
C VAL A 108 3.29 13.15 1.71
N VAL A 109 4.25 13.97 1.24
CA VAL A 109 5.64 13.95 1.73
C VAL A 109 6.06 15.35 2.15
N ALA A 110 6.57 15.47 3.38
CA ALA A 110 7.09 16.72 3.92
C ALA A 110 8.41 16.51 4.67
N GLY A 111 9.26 17.54 4.68
CA GLY A 111 10.53 17.57 5.39
C GLY A 111 11.75 17.38 4.50
N ALA A 112 12.83 18.12 4.81
CA ALA A 112 14.06 18.14 4.01
C ALA A 112 14.71 16.76 3.83
N GLY A 113 14.61 15.89 4.84
CA GLY A 113 15.15 14.52 4.79
C GLY A 113 14.45 13.59 3.78
N LYS A 114 13.49 14.08 3.00
CA LYS A 114 12.80 13.35 1.93
C LYS A 114 13.13 13.85 0.53
N ALA A 115 13.79 15.01 0.40
CA ALA A 115 13.98 15.68 -0.88
C ALA A 115 14.70 14.79 -1.90
N ASP A 116 15.81 14.17 -1.49
CA ASP A 116 16.62 13.31 -2.38
C ASP A 116 15.85 12.07 -2.85
N VAL A 117 15.12 11.41 -1.96
CA VAL A 117 14.34 10.21 -2.32
C VAL A 117 13.15 10.55 -3.20
N VAL A 118 12.47 11.67 -2.95
CA VAL A 118 11.41 12.17 -3.84
C VAL A 118 11.98 12.50 -5.22
N HIS A 119 13.11 13.20 -5.28
CA HIS A 119 13.77 13.52 -6.55
C HIS A 119 14.16 12.26 -7.32
N LYS A 120 14.74 11.26 -6.66
CA LYS A 120 15.06 9.96 -7.28
C LYS A 120 13.82 9.21 -7.74
N SER A 121 12.75 9.23 -6.96
CA SER A 121 11.50 8.54 -7.30
C SER A 121 10.72 9.18 -8.45
N LEU A 122 10.87 10.50 -8.65
CA LEU A 122 10.21 11.24 -9.74
C LEU A 122 11.09 11.46 -10.97
N GLY A 123 12.40 11.23 -10.87
CA GLY A 123 13.34 11.43 -11.97
C GLY A 123 13.29 10.32 -13.04
N ASP A 124 13.68 10.67 -14.27
CA ASP A 124 13.71 9.75 -15.40
C ASP A 124 14.83 8.69 -15.26
N SER A 125 14.41 7.44 -15.02
CA SER A 125 15.03 6.16 -15.41
C SER A 125 16.56 6.01 -15.45
N GLU A 126 17.31 6.30 -14.38
CA GLU A 126 18.70 5.78 -14.19
C GLU A 126 19.05 5.65 -12.68
N SER A 127 18.07 5.39 -11.81
CA SER A 127 18.34 5.17 -10.39
C SER A 127 17.62 3.93 -9.86
N HIS A 128 18.36 3.05 -9.18
CA HIS A 128 17.92 1.76 -8.65
C HIS A 128 16.80 1.82 -7.58
N VAL A 129 16.18 2.99 -7.37
CA VAL A 129 15.01 3.19 -6.51
C VAL A 129 13.90 3.77 -7.37
N GLN A 130 13.44 2.99 -8.35
CA GLN A 130 12.24 3.34 -9.07
C GLN A 130 11.05 3.11 -8.15
N LEU A 131 10.24 4.14 -7.94
CA LEU A 131 8.96 3.96 -7.28
C LEU A 131 8.15 3.05 -8.20
N VAL A 132 7.86 1.82 -7.78
CA VAL A 132 6.94 0.90 -8.49
C VAL A 132 5.49 1.34 -8.22
N ILE A 133 5.27 2.65 -8.15
CA ILE A 133 3.95 3.27 -8.12
C ILE A 133 3.77 3.93 -9.47
N TYR A 134 2.81 3.43 -10.23
CA TYR A 134 2.43 4.04 -11.49
C TYR A 134 1.48 5.19 -11.18
N PHE A 135 1.92 6.41 -11.46
CA PHE A 135 1.03 7.56 -11.53
C PHE A 135 0.46 7.61 -12.95
N PRO A 136 -0.81 7.22 -13.18
CA PRO A 136 -1.42 7.46 -14.49
C PRO A 136 -1.41 8.97 -14.74
N CYS A 137 -0.91 9.36 -15.92
CA CYS A 137 -1.02 10.72 -16.45
C CYS A 137 -2.48 11.05 -16.75
#